data_AF-A0A1F9MYG2-F1
#
_entry.id   AF-A0A1F9MYG2-F1
#
_cell.length_a   1.000
_cell.length_b   1.000
_cell.length_c   1.000
_cell.angle_alpha   90.00
_cell.angle_beta   90.00
_cell.angle_gamma   90.00
#
_symmetry.space_group_name_H-M   'P 1'
#
loop_
_entity.id
_entity.type
_entity.pdbx_description
1 polymer ?
#
loop_
_entity_poly.entity_id
_entity_poly.type
_entity_poly.pdbx_seq_one_letter_code
_entity_poly.pdbx_strand_id
1 'polypeptide(L)'
;MTNGEFMNLCRIASLVGAFVTVAFGSSLAFGQDNVSGDWKTSEGVMTLTQTGDQISGRYTSDHGEVLGKVQGQVLVGYWIEDHSDKKCATSKNGRSYWGQIQFTFAGDTFSGRWGYCDDPVSGNWTGTREAKPVFSVNGRWQTSEGLMTLVQQGDAVSGSYPQDRGEITGMMKGPVLEGYWIEDASGQKCAVEKNGRFYWGRIRFSFAKDVFAGTWGYCDNAIDRKWTGERVP
;
A
#
# COMPACT_ATOMS: atom_id res chain seq x y z
N MET A 1 -75.18 -28.48 -30.51
CA MET A 1 -74.22 -27.57 -31.16
C MET A 1 -73.19 -27.17 -30.11
N THR A 2 -71.92 -27.41 -30.44
CA THR A 2 -70.66 -26.87 -29.85
C THR A 2 -70.32 -27.12 -28.36
N ASN A 3 -69.52 -28.19 -28.15
CA ASN A 3 -68.25 -28.34 -27.39
C ASN A 3 -68.04 -27.43 -26.15
N GLY A 4 -67.87 -27.93 -24.92
CA GLY A 4 -66.75 -28.74 -24.38
C GLY A 4 -65.76 -27.78 -23.66
N GLU A 5 -65.20 -27.96 -22.46
CA GLU A 5 -64.88 -29.16 -21.66
C GLU A 5 -64.23 -28.72 -20.31
N PHE A 6 -64.41 -29.54 -19.24
CA PHE A 6 -63.54 -29.86 -18.06
C PHE A 6 -62.83 -28.75 -17.23
N MET A 7 -62.53 -28.88 -15.93
CA MET A 7 -63.06 -29.56 -14.73
C MET A 7 -62.10 -29.16 -13.58
N ASN A 8 -62.66 -29.02 -12.37
CA ASN A 8 -62.07 -29.19 -11.03
C ASN A 8 -60.54 -29.30 -10.84
N LEU A 9 -60.02 -28.49 -9.90
CA LEU A 9 -58.82 -28.84 -9.14
C LEU A 9 -58.99 -28.65 -7.62
N CYS A 10 -58.51 -29.68 -6.95
CA CYS A 10 -58.60 -30.08 -5.56
C CYS A 10 -57.64 -29.29 -4.65
N ARG A 11 -57.99 -29.12 -3.37
CA ARG A 11 -57.10 -28.64 -2.30
C ARG A 11 -56.51 -29.83 -1.52
N ILE A 12 -55.47 -29.52 -0.72
CA ILE A 12 -54.69 -30.35 0.27
C ILE A 12 -53.29 -30.67 -0.30
N ALA A 13 -52.13 -30.51 0.38
CA ALA A 13 -51.79 -30.43 1.81
C ALA A 13 -50.50 -29.61 2.05
N SER A 14 -50.33 -29.13 3.29
CA SER A 14 -49.11 -28.53 3.84
C SER A 14 -48.02 -29.56 4.13
N LEU A 15 -46.76 -29.19 3.87
CA LEU A 15 -45.55 -29.85 4.38
C LEU A 15 -44.62 -28.77 4.96
N VAL A 16 -44.29 -28.91 6.25
CA VAL A 16 -43.31 -28.06 6.95
C VAL A 16 -41.93 -28.69 6.75
N GLY A 17 -41.07 -28.04 5.97
CA GLY A 17 -39.67 -28.44 5.77
C GLY A 17 -38.75 -27.79 6.80
N ALA A 18 -37.96 -28.59 7.50
CA ALA A 18 -36.89 -28.13 8.36
C ALA A 18 -35.72 -27.60 7.51
N PHE A 19 -35.37 -26.32 7.70
CA PHE A 19 -34.19 -25.71 7.08
C PHE A 19 -32.94 -26.06 7.90
N VAL A 20 -32.03 -26.82 7.29
CA VAL A 20 -30.64 -26.96 7.78
C VAL A 20 -29.86 -25.76 7.25
N THR A 21 -29.49 -24.84 8.14
CA THR A 21 -28.56 -23.75 7.83
C THR A 21 -27.13 -24.30 7.81
N VAL A 22 -26.55 -24.44 6.62
CA VAL A 22 -25.12 -24.65 6.47
C VAL A 22 -24.43 -23.31 6.73
N ALA A 23 -23.66 -23.23 7.81
CA ALA A 23 -22.79 -22.07 8.06
C ALA A 23 -21.66 -22.08 7.02
N PHE A 24 -21.71 -21.14 6.07
CA PHE A 24 -20.56 -20.82 5.24
C PHE A 24 -19.53 -20.14 6.15
N GLY A 25 -18.49 -20.90 6.53
CA GLY A 25 -17.31 -20.34 7.18
C GLY A 25 -16.76 -19.23 6.31
N SER A 26 -16.68 -18.02 6.86
CA SER A 26 -15.99 -16.90 6.21
C SER A 26 -14.55 -17.33 5.95
N SER A 27 -14.22 -17.61 4.70
CA SER A 27 -12.82 -17.65 4.28
C SER A 27 -12.26 -16.28 4.58
N LEU A 28 -11.35 -16.19 5.55
CA LEU A 28 -10.46 -15.05 5.67
C LEU A 28 -9.74 -14.95 4.32
N ALA A 29 -10.16 -13.99 3.49
CA ALA A 29 -9.34 -13.54 2.39
C ALA A 29 -8.11 -12.91 3.06
N PHE A 30 -7.06 -13.72 3.24
CA PHE A 30 -5.73 -13.17 3.47
C PHE A 30 -5.49 -12.23 2.29
N GLY A 31 -5.53 -10.92 2.56
CA GLY A 31 -5.15 -9.93 1.58
C GLY A 31 -3.81 -10.36 1.01
N GLN A 32 -3.74 -10.52 -0.31
CA GLN A 32 -2.49 -10.82 -0.98
C GLN A 32 -1.48 -9.75 -0.55
N ASP A 33 -0.47 -10.16 0.22
CA ASP A 33 0.53 -9.23 0.73
C ASP A 33 1.18 -8.54 -0.47
N ASN A 34 1.16 -7.20 -0.45
CA ASN A 34 1.80 -6.42 -1.48
C ASN A 34 3.32 -6.57 -1.33
N VAL A 35 3.97 -7.21 -2.30
CA VAL A 35 5.41 -7.46 -2.29
C VAL A 35 6.22 -6.33 -2.92
N SER A 36 5.56 -5.27 -3.40
CA SER A 36 6.21 -4.07 -3.93
C SER A 36 7.13 -3.43 -2.88
N GLY A 37 8.20 -2.79 -3.34
CA GLY A 37 9.13 -2.04 -2.50
C GLY A 37 10.58 -2.41 -2.76
N ASP A 38 11.47 -1.79 -1.98
CA ASP A 38 12.91 -2.03 -2.04
C ASP A 38 13.29 -3.18 -1.09
N TRP A 39 14.20 -4.02 -1.55
CA TRP A 39 14.64 -5.23 -0.89
C TRP A 39 16.17 -5.31 -0.94
N LYS A 40 16.80 -5.57 0.20
CA LYS A 40 18.19 -5.98 0.26
C LYS A 40 18.22 -7.50 0.09
N THR A 41 18.88 -7.98 -0.96
CA THR A 41 18.92 -9.42 -1.27
C THR A 41 20.35 -9.97 -1.31
N SER A 42 20.49 -11.29 -1.38
CA SER A 42 21.77 -11.94 -1.63
C SER A 42 22.38 -11.57 -2.98
N GLU A 43 21.56 -11.17 -3.96
CA GLU A 43 21.97 -10.79 -5.32
C GLU A 43 22.01 -9.26 -5.51
N GLY A 44 22.08 -8.49 -4.42
CA GLY A 44 22.09 -7.03 -4.44
C GLY A 44 20.75 -6.39 -4.09
N VAL A 45 20.66 -5.07 -4.27
CA VAL A 45 19.42 -4.32 -3.98
C VAL A 45 18.44 -4.57 -5.10
N MET A 46 17.19 -4.90 -4.75
CA MET A 46 16.11 -5.23 -5.67
C MET A 46 14.89 -4.36 -5.38
N THR A 47 14.33 -3.71 -6.40
CA THR A 47 13.05 -3.00 -6.29
C THR A 47 11.98 -3.79 -7.03
N LEU A 48 10.91 -4.17 -6.33
CA LEU A 48 9.74 -4.86 -6.90
C LEU A 48 8.56 -3.90 -7.07
N THR A 49 7.80 -4.09 -8.14
CA THR A 49 6.50 -3.46 -8.41
C THR A 49 5.47 -4.53 -8.69
N GLN A 50 4.31 -4.41 -8.05
CA GLN A 50 3.19 -5.34 -8.22
C GLN A 50 1.98 -4.64 -8.82
N THR A 51 1.45 -5.21 -9.91
CA THR A 51 0.16 -4.82 -10.50
C THR A 51 -0.75 -6.04 -10.56
N GLY A 52 -1.70 -6.16 -9.63
CA GLY A 52 -2.50 -7.37 -9.48
C GLY A 52 -1.64 -8.57 -9.05
N ASP A 53 -1.66 -9.64 -9.84
CA ASP A 53 -0.79 -10.81 -9.68
C ASP A 53 0.57 -10.64 -10.37
N GLN A 54 0.76 -9.64 -11.22
CA GLN A 54 2.01 -9.46 -11.98
C GLN A 54 3.07 -8.75 -11.13
N ILE A 55 4.29 -9.30 -11.16
CA ILE A 55 5.50 -8.71 -10.57
C ILE A 55 6.49 -8.33 -11.67
N SER A 56 7.01 -7.11 -11.56
CA SER A 56 8.24 -6.70 -12.24
C SER A 56 9.23 -6.13 -11.23
N GLY A 57 10.51 -6.25 -11.50
CA GLY A 57 11.54 -5.68 -10.64
C GLY A 57 12.90 -5.59 -11.29
N ARG A 58 13.79 -4.82 -10.68
CA ARG A 58 15.19 -4.65 -11.09
C ARG A 58 16.07 -4.90 -9.89
N TYR A 59 17.23 -5.51 -10.11
CA TYR A 59 18.26 -5.62 -9.09
C TYR A 59 19.63 -5.21 -9.63
N THR A 60 20.51 -4.81 -8.71
CA THR A 60 21.75 -4.09 -9.08
C THR A 60 22.80 -4.97 -9.75
N SER A 61 22.88 -6.25 -9.39
CA SER A 61 23.86 -7.17 -9.97
C SER A 61 23.51 -7.46 -11.43
N ASP A 62 24.51 -7.35 -12.32
CA ASP A 62 24.42 -7.66 -13.76
C ASP A 62 23.20 -7.10 -14.50
N HIS A 63 22.77 -5.90 -14.09
CA HIS A 63 21.56 -5.22 -14.58
C HIS A 63 20.32 -6.13 -14.60
N GLY A 64 20.21 -6.93 -13.54
CA GLY A 64 19.21 -7.95 -13.40
C GLY A 64 17.78 -7.42 -13.33
N GLU A 65 16.85 -8.25 -13.78
CA GLU A 65 15.41 -8.02 -13.62
C GLU A 65 14.70 -9.29 -13.14
N VAL A 66 13.57 -9.08 -12.47
CA VAL A 66 12.65 -10.13 -12.06
C VAL A 66 11.31 -9.89 -12.74
N LEU A 67 10.76 -10.94 -13.36
CA LEU A 67 9.42 -10.92 -13.95
C LEU A 67 8.68 -12.17 -13.49
N GLY A 68 7.43 -12.04 -13.03
CA GLY A 68 6.69 -13.21 -12.59
C GLY A 68 5.28 -12.92 -12.14
N LYS A 69 4.69 -13.92 -11.50
CA LYS A 69 3.36 -13.83 -10.89
C LYS A 69 3.40 -14.24 -9.44
N VAL A 70 2.69 -13.51 -8.60
CA VAL A 70 2.49 -13.87 -7.20
C VAL A 70 1.11 -14.50 -7.00
N GLN A 71 1.07 -15.63 -6.29
CA GLN A 71 -0.14 -16.30 -5.85
C GLN A 71 -0.03 -16.60 -4.35
N GLY A 72 -0.90 -15.98 -3.54
CA GLY A 72 -0.75 -15.98 -2.09
C GLY A 72 0.57 -15.29 -1.71
N GLN A 73 1.47 -16.03 -1.07
CA GLN A 73 2.80 -15.55 -0.64
C GLN A 73 3.93 -16.00 -1.58
N VAL A 74 3.61 -16.66 -2.70
CA VAL A 74 4.63 -17.27 -3.57
C VAL A 74 4.70 -16.53 -4.90
N LEU A 75 5.87 -15.99 -5.22
CA LEU A 75 6.22 -15.48 -6.54
C LEU A 75 6.92 -16.57 -7.34
N VAL A 76 6.40 -16.88 -8.52
CA VAL A 76 7.06 -17.74 -9.52
C VAL A 76 7.31 -16.93 -10.78
N GLY A 77 8.50 -17.07 -11.36
CA GLY A 77 8.86 -16.26 -12.51
C GLY A 77 10.27 -16.53 -13.01
N TYR A 78 10.91 -15.47 -13.48
CA TYR A 78 12.26 -15.51 -14.02
C TYR A 78 13.13 -14.38 -13.49
N TRP A 79 14.40 -14.67 -13.28
CA TRP A 79 15.46 -13.66 -13.26
C TRP A 79 16.07 -13.57 -14.67
N ILE A 80 16.49 -12.38 -15.09
CA ILE A 80 17.08 -12.13 -16.42
C ILE A 80 18.19 -11.09 -16.28
N GLU A 81 19.37 -11.39 -16.80
CA GLU A 81 20.61 -10.61 -16.66
C GLU A 81 21.30 -10.39 -18.01
N ASP A 82 22.31 -9.53 -18.01
CA ASP A 82 23.17 -9.31 -19.18
C ASP A 82 24.22 -10.42 -19.36
N HIS A 83 24.64 -11.05 -18.25
CA HIS A 83 25.59 -12.17 -18.24
C HIS A 83 25.37 -13.04 -17.00
N SER A 84 25.57 -14.36 -17.13
CA SER A 84 25.68 -15.30 -16.01
C SER A 84 26.53 -16.51 -16.42
N ASP A 85 26.79 -17.44 -15.49
CA ASP A 85 27.60 -18.64 -15.77
C ASP A 85 27.01 -19.57 -16.85
N LYS A 86 25.71 -19.45 -17.14
CA LYS A 86 25.03 -20.29 -18.13
C LYS A 86 24.17 -19.45 -19.08
N LYS A 87 24.58 -19.46 -20.35
CA LYS A 87 23.78 -18.93 -21.46
C LYS A 87 22.67 -19.91 -21.86
N CYS A 88 21.46 -19.41 -21.99
CA CYS A 88 20.29 -20.18 -22.40
C CYS A 88 20.12 -20.23 -23.93
N ALA A 89 19.48 -21.29 -24.41
CA ALA A 89 19.19 -21.49 -25.83
C ALA A 89 18.15 -20.50 -26.38
N THR A 90 17.24 -20.04 -25.51
CA THR A 90 16.20 -19.05 -25.83
C THR A 90 16.47 -17.76 -25.10
N SER A 91 15.89 -16.66 -25.59
CA SER A 91 15.92 -15.37 -24.90
C SER A 91 14.63 -15.11 -24.13
N LYS A 92 14.75 -14.41 -23.00
CA LYS A 92 13.63 -13.81 -22.26
C LYS A 92 13.87 -12.31 -22.17
N ASN A 93 12.82 -11.53 -22.43
CA ASN A 93 12.88 -10.07 -22.48
C ASN A 93 14.10 -9.53 -23.28
N GLY A 94 14.41 -10.17 -24.40
CA GLY A 94 15.54 -9.80 -25.26
C GLY A 94 16.93 -10.29 -24.84
N ARG A 95 17.08 -10.99 -23.70
CA ARG A 95 18.38 -11.42 -23.16
C ARG A 95 18.49 -12.94 -23.03
N SER A 96 19.69 -13.48 -23.21
CA SER A 96 19.95 -14.94 -23.24
C SER A 96 20.48 -15.51 -21.94
N TYR A 97 20.63 -14.71 -20.89
CA TYR A 97 20.98 -15.16 -19.54
C TYR A 97 19.78 -14.95 -18.65
N TRP A 98 19.15 -16.05 -18.26
CA TRP A 98 17.95 -16.04 -17.46
C TRP A 98 17.79 -17.37 -16.75
N GLY A 99 16.86 -17.41 -15.82
CA GLY A 99 16.48 -18.66 -15.17
C GLY A 99 15.22 -18.54 -14.35
N GLN A 100 14.73 -19.66 -13.82
CA GLN A 100 13.49 -19.69 -13.03
C GLN A 100 13.74 -19.18 -11.61
N ILE A 101 12.73 -18.56 -11.02
CA ILE A 101 12.68 -18.22 -9.59
C ILE A 101 11.43 -18.75 -8.93
N GLN A 102 11.55 -19.03 -7.62
CA GLN A 102 10.44 -19.20 -6.71
C GLN A 102 10.76 -18.53 -5.39
N PHE A 103 10.08 -17.43 -5.06
CA PHE A 103 10.22 -16.71 -3.80
C PHE A 103 8.98 -16.92 -2.93
N THR A 104 9.18 -17.13 -1.64
CA THR A 104 8.11 -17.21 -0.62
C THR A 104 8.30 -16.05 0.36
N PHE A 105 7.32 -15.15 0.37
CA PHE A 105 7.31 -13.96 1.22
C PHE A 105 6.74 -14.27 2.61
N ALA A 106 7.28 -13.61 3.62
CA ALA A 106 6.81 -13.63 5.00
C ALA A 106 7.09 -12.24 5.62
N GLY A 107 6.10 -11.35 5.55
CA GLY A 107 6.22 -9.96 6.00
C GLY A 107 7.34 -9.20 5.28
N ASP A 108 8.33 -8.75 6.04
CA ASP A 108 9.50 -8.01 5.54
C ASP A 108 10.68 -8.91 5.16
N THR A 109 10.45 -10.21 4.96
CA THR A 109 11.46 -11.16 4.51
C THR A 109 10.92 -12.03 3.37
N PHE A 110 11.82 -12.58 2.57
CA PHE A 110 11.51 -13.71 1.71
C PHE A 110 12.65 -14.73 1.68
N SER A 111 12.25 -16.00 1.55
CA SER A 111 13.15 -17.10 1.18
C SER A 111 12.86 -17.53 -0.24
N GLY A 112 13.89 -17.68 -1.06
CA GLY A 112 13.73 -17.95 -2.47
C GLY A 112 14.72 -18.97 -3.01
N ARG A 113 14.38 -19.53 -4.16
CA ARG A 113 15.21 -20.41 -4.96
C ARG A 113 15.30 -19.93 -6.38
N TRP A 114 16.41 -20.22 -7.05
CA TRP A 114 16.60 -19.94 -8.47
C TRP A 114 17.32 -21.09 -9.19
N GLY A 115 17.13 -21.20 -10.51
CA GLY A 115 17.83 -22.14 -11.39
C GLY A 115 18.20 -21.46 -12.70
N TYR A 116 19.07 -22.05 -13.52
CA TYR A 116 19.43 -21.52 -14.84
C TYR A 116 18.49 -22.03 -15.93
N CYS A 117 18.09 -21.16 -16.84
CA CYS A 117 17.22 -21.52 -17.97
C CYS A 117 16.00 -22.31 -17.47
N ASP A 118 15.75 -23.48 -18.06
CA ASP A 118 14.67 -24.40 -17.66
C ASP A 118 15.08 -25.42 -16.59
N ASP A 119 16.29 -25.33 -16.03
CA ASP A 119 16.72 -26.23 -14.98
C ASP A 119 15.88 -26.01 -13.69
N PRO A 120 15.69 -27.05 -12.87
CA PRO A 120 15.03 -26.91 -11.58
C PRO A 120 15.71 -25.87 -10.70
N VAL A 121 14.91 -25.15 -9.91
CA VAL A 121 15.43 -24.19 -8.92
C VAL A 121 16.25 -24.91 -7.84
N SER A 122 17.50 -24.50 -7.64
CA SER A 122 18.43 -25.14 -6.70
C SER A 122 19.26 -24.13 -5.90
N GLY A 123 19.63 -23.01 -6.50
CA GLY A 123 20.32 -21.90 -5.83
C GLY A 123 19.43 -21.23 -4.79
N ASN A 124 20.04 -20.64 -3.77
CA ASN A 124 19.32 -19.85 -2.76
C ASN A 124 19.30 -18.38 -3.18
N TRP A 125 18.17 -17.71 -2.94
CA TRP A 125 18.05 -16.26 -3.04
C TRP A 125 17.21 -15.78 -1.88
N THR A 126 17.78 -14.98 -0.99
CA THR A 126 17.06 -14.45 0.17
C THR A 126 16.97 -12.95 0.11
N GLY A 127 15.94 -12.36 0.71
CA GLY A 127 15.85 -10.92 0.84
C GLY A 127 15.14 -10.47 2.11
N THR A 128 15.51 -9.27 2.54
CA THR A 128 14.86 -8.52 3.60
C THR A 128 14.43 -7.19 3.02
N ARG A 129 13.20 -6.75 3.32
CA ARG A 129 12.70 -5.46 2.86
C ARG A 129 13.64 -4.37 3.38
N GLU A 130 14.06 -3.47 2.51
CA GLU A 130 14.80 -2.31 2.98
C GLU A 130 13.87 -1.45 3.82
N ALA A 131 14.24 -1.28 5.09
CA ALA A 131 13.57 -0.31 5.93
C ALA A 131 13.77 1.05 5.28
N LYS A 132 12.67 1.65 4.80
CA LYS A 132 12.70 3.07 4.47
C LYS A 132 13.21 3.81 5.70
N PRO A 133 14.10 4.81 5.56
CA PRO A 133 14.47 5.64 6.69
C PRO A 133 13.18 6.10 7.36
N VAL A 134 12.97 5.70 8.61
CA VAL A 134 11.76 6.06 9.36
C VAL A 134 11.89 7.53 9.68
N PHE A 135 11.42 8.38 8.76
CA PHE A 135 11.31 9.80 8.99
C PHE A 135 10.16 10.00 9.98
N SER A 136 10.53 10.09 11.26
CA SER A 136 9.57 10.25 12.35
C SER A 136 9.28 11.74 12.58
N VAL A 137 8.04 12.14 12.36
CA VAL A 137 7.55 13.49 12.72
C VAL A 137 7.05 13.55 14.16
N ASN A 138 7.05 12.43 14.89
CA ASN A 138 6.62 12.36 16.29
C ASN A 138 7.29 13.43 17.15
N GLY A 139 6.50 14.14 17.95
CA GLY A 139 7.01 15.09 18.92
C GLY A 139 6.37 16.46 18.82
N ARG A 140 6.98 17.41 19.52
CA ARG A 140 6.52 18.79 19.63
C ARG A 140 7.28 19.66 18.64
N TRP A 141 6.57 20.61 18.05
CA TRP A 141 7.06 21.52 17.03
C TRP A 141 6.65 22.94 17.40
N GLN A 142 7.63 23.83 17.48
CA GLN A 142 7.38 25.26 17.53
C GLN A 142 7.10 25.73 16.10
N THR A 143 5.87 26.16 15.82
CA THR A 143 5.47 26.57 14.47
C THR A 143 5.11 28.05 14.39
N SER A 144 4.94 28.57 13.17
CA SER A 144 4.42 29.92 12.92
C SER A 144 3.00 30.11 13.48
N GLU A 145 2.22 29.02 13.60
CA GLU A 145 0.87 29.03 14.17
C GLU A 145 0.86 28.62 15.65
N GLY A 146 2.03 28.53 16.29
CA GLY A 146 2.17 28.13 17.69
C GLY A 146 2.64 26.69 17.87
N LEU A 147 2.51 26.20 19.10
CA LEU A 147 3.02 24.87 19.47
C LEU A 147 2.11 23.78 18.90
N MET A 148 2.67 22.89 18.11
CA MET A 148 1.98 21.75 17.53
C MET A 148 2.60 20.45 18.05
N THR A 149 1.77 19.44 18.33
CA THR A 149 2.24 18.07 18.61
C THR A 149 1.82 17.16 17.47
N LEU A 150 2.74 16.36 16.94
CA LEU A 150 2.46 15.37 15.91
C LEU A 150 2.70 13.96 16.46
N VAL A 151 1.83 13.04 16.07
CA VAL A 151 1.91 11.60 16.34
C VAL A 151 1.79 10.85 15.01
N GLN A 152 2.79 10.03 14.70
CA GLN A 152 2.90 9.24 13.48
C GLN A 152 2.81 7.75 13.77
N GLN A 153 1.95 7.05 13.03
CA GLN A 153 1.80 5.60 13.03
C GLN A 153 1.89 5.10 11.57
N GLY A 154 3.04 4.52 11.21
CA GLY A 154 3.35 4.24 9.80
C GLY A 154 3.40 5.53 8.98
N ASP A 155 2.64 5.59 7.89
CA ASP A 155 2.50 6.81 7.09
C ASP A 155 1.43 7.76 7.64
N ALA A 156 0.54 7.32 8.52
CA ALA A 156 -0.52 8.16 9.07
C ALA A 156 0.03 9.11 10.13
N VAL A 157 -0.33 10.39 10.03
CA VAL A 157 0.01 11.43 11.01
C VAL A 157 -1.26 12.06 11.53
N SER A 158 -1.35 12.14 12.85
CA SER A 158 -2.31 12.96 13.58
C SER A 158 -1.57 14.05 14.35
N GLY A 159 -2.25 15.12 14.71
CA GLY A 159 -1.65 16.15 15.55
C GLY A 159 -2.66 17.11 16.13
N SER A 160 -2.18 17.95 17.03
CA SER A 160 -3.00 18.96 17.71
C SER A 160 -2.21 20.24 17.92
N TYR A 161 -2.89 21.38 17.87
CA TYR A 161 -2.38 22.67 18.31
C TYR A 161 -3.47 23.45 19.08
N PRO A 162 -3.12 24.28 20.08
CA PRO A 162 -4.09 24.82 21.04
C PRO A 162 -5.15 25.75 20.43
N GLN A 163 -4.78 26.53 19.42
CA GLN A 163 -5.66 27.50 18.79
C GLN A 163 -6.87 26.79 18.18
N ASP A 164 -8.07 27.27 18.53
CA ASP A 164 -9.36 26.79 18.01
C ASP A 164 -9.55 25.26 18.01
N ARG A 165 -8.94 24.57 18.99
CA ARG A 165 -8.87 23.10 19.08
C ARG A 165 -8.37 22.46 17.77
N GLY A 166 -7.32 23.04 17.22
CA GLY A 166 -6.68 22.63 15.99
C GLY A 166 -6.24 21.17 15.99
N GLU A 167 -6.56 20.48 14.91
CA GLU A 167 -6.17 19.10 14.62
C GLU A 167 -5.43 19.06 13.28
N ILE A 168 -4.42 18.19 13.20
CA ILE A 168 -3.76 17.82 11.96
C ILE A 168 -4.08 16.37 11.65
N THR A 169 -4.43 16.07 10.41
CA THR A 169 -4.57 14.69 9.93
C THR A 169 -4.00 14.58 8.52
N GLY A 170 -3.13 13.59 8.26
CA GLY A 170 -2.53 13.44 6.95
C GLY A 170 -1.71 12.17 6.79
N MET A 171 -1.10 12.04 5.61
CA MET A 171 -0.26 10.90 5.25
C MET A 171 1.13 11.39 4.82
N MET A 172 2.17 10.69 5.28
CA MET A 172 3.53 10.87 4.81
C MET A 172 3.70 10.28 3.41
N LYS A 173 4.42 11.00 2.56
CA LYS A 173 4.96 10.56 1.28
C LYS A 173 6.45 10.90 1.26
N GLY A 174 7.27 9.99 1.77
CA GLY A 174 8.67 10.29 2.06
C GLY A 174 8.78 11.37 3.15
N PRO A 175 9.51 12.48 2.94
CA PRO A 175 9.64 13.56 3.93
C PRO A 175 8.50 14.59 3.88
N VAL A 176 7.41 14.33 3.14
CA VAL A 176 6.31 15.27 2.95
C VAL A 176 5.03 14.76 3.61
N LEU A 177 4.44 15.54 4.51
CA LEU A 177 3.09 15.33 5.03
C LEU A 177 2.09 16.09 4.17
N GLU A 178 1.12 15.38 3.60
CA GLU A 178 -0.05 15.97 2.93
C GLU A 178 -1.32 15.60 3.69
N GLY A 179 -2.20 16.57 3.91
CA GLY A 179 -3.37 16.35 4.76
C GLY A 179 -4.23 17.57 4.97
N TYR A 180 -4.81 17.67 6.16
CA TYR A 180 -5.71 18.74 6.56
C TYR A 180 -5.35 19.30 7.93
N TRP A 181 -5.58 20.60 8.10
CA TRP A 181 -5.81 21.22 9.41
C TRP A 181 -7.33 21.34 9.62
N ILE A 182 -7.80 21.18 10.85
CA ILE A 182 -9.22 21.19 11.22
C ILE A 182 -9.40 21.92 12.56
N GLU A 183 -10.29 22.90 12.60
CA GLU A 183 -10.55 23.78 13.75
C GLU A 183 -12.06 23.88 14.03
N ASP A 184 -12.41 24.45 15.17
CA ASP A 184 -13.80 24.80 15.50
C ASP A 184 -14.30 26.05 14.76
N ALA A 185 -13.41 26.97 14.47
CA ALA A 185 -13.69 28.24 13.80
C ALA A 185 -12.44 28.73 13.09
N SER A 186 -12.63 29.33 11.92
CA SER A 186 -11.55 29.98 11.17
C SER A 186 -12.13 31.05 10.25
N GLY A 187 -11.28 31.77 9.51
CA GLY A 187 -11.69 32.83 8.60
C GLY A 187 -12.58 32.36 7.43
N GLN A 188 -12.70 31.04 7.18
CA GLN A 188 -13.53 30.51 6.10
C GLN A 188 -14.20 29.19 6.52
N LYS A 189 -15.54 29.19 6.50
CA LYS A 189 -16.34 27.97 6.66
C LYS A 189 -16.44 27.22 5.33
N CYS A 190 -16.17 25.93 5.35
CA CYS A 190 -16.27 25.05 4.20
C CYS A 190 -17.70 24.51 4.01
N ALA A 191 -18.02 24.10 2.78
CA ALA A 191 -19.34 23.55 2.45
C ALA A 191 -19.54 22.11 2.94
N VAL A 192 -18.45 21.35 3.06
CA VAL A 192 -18.43 19.94 3.47
C VAL A 192 -17.66 19.85 4.78
N GLU A 193 -18.10 18.98 5.69
CA GLU A 193 -17.39 18.72 6.94
C GLU A 193 -16.18 17.79 6.74
N LYS A 194 -15.17 17.94 7.61
CA LYS A 194 -14.11 16.97 7.84
C LYS A 194 -13.99 16.72 9.34
N ASN A 195 -13.94 15.44 9.72
CA ASN A 195 -13.92 15.02 11.13
C ASN A 195 -15.00 15.73 11.99
N GLY A 196 -16.22 15.86 11.44
CA GLY A 196 -17.36 16.50 12.11
C GLY A 196 -17.28 18.03 12.25
N ARG A 197 -16.34 18.70 11.56
CA ARG A 197 -16.13 20.15 11.64
C ARG A 197 -16.08 20.79 10.26
N PHE A 198 -16.57 22.03 10.16
CA PHE A 198 -16.68 22.77 8.88
C PHE A 198 -15.54 23.78 8.64
N TYR A 199 -14.61 23.92 9.58
CA TYR A 199 -13.48 24.84 9.43
C TYR A 199 -12.22 24.00 9.27
N TRP A 200 -11.78 23.87 8.03
CA TRP A 200 -10.63 23.06 7.70
C TRP A 200 -9.96 23.59 6.44
N GLY A 201 -8.77 23.06 6.18
CA GLY A 201 -8.05 23.36 4.97
C GLY A 201 -6.97 22.35 4.67
N ARG A 202 -6.37 22.42 3.48
CA ARG A 202 -5.30 21.50 3.07
C ARG A 202 -3.95 21.97 3.62
N ILE A 203 -3.09 21.02 3.96
CA ILE A 203 -1.68 21.26 4.33
C ILE A 203 -0.74 20.46 3.43
N ARG A 204 0.48 20.99 3.29
CA ARG A 204 1.64 20.27 2.77
C ARG A 204 2.88 20.69 3.53
N PHE A 205 3.45 19.82 4.36
CA PHE A 205 4.67 20.10 5.13
C PHE A 205 5.82 19.26 4.60
N SER A 206 6.92 19.90 4.23
CA SER A 206 8.16 19.26 3.80
C SER A 206 9.18 19.31 4.94
N PHE A 207 9.52 18.16 5.49
CA PHE A 207 10.41 18.06 6.63
C PHE A 207 11.87 17.81 6.23
N ALA A 208 12.78 18.40 7.00
CA ALA A 208 14.21 18.16 6.94
C ALA A 208 14.76 18.07 8.36
N LYS A 209 14.83 16.84 8.90
CA LYS A 209 15.23 16.54 10.29
C LYS A 209 14.31 17.22 11.31
N ASP A 210 14.80 18.31 11.90
CA ASP A 210 14.20 19.06 13.00
C ASP A 210 13.61 20.39 12.54
N VAL A 211 13.45 20.58 11.23
CA VAL A 211 12.73 21.72 10.66
C VAL A 211 11.73 21.24 9.60
N PHE A 212 10.67 22.01 9.40
CA PHE A 212 9.82 21.87 8.22
C PHE A 212 9.44 23.23 7.64
N ALA A 213 9.29 23.22 6.32
CA ALA A 213 8.64 24.30 5.58
C ALA A 213 7.36 23.75 4.98
N GLY A 214 6.28 24.51 5.08
CA GLY A 214 4.97 24.05 4.64
C GLY A 214 4.09 25.15 4.10
N THR A 215 3.00 24.71 3.47
CA THR A 215 1.92 25.60 3.05
C THR A 215 0.56 25.06 3.43
N TRP A 216 -0.41 25.96 3.54
CA TRP A 216 -1.80 25.65 3.80
C TRP A 216 -2.75 26.58 3.03
N GLY A 217 -4.03 26.19 2.98
CA GLY A 217 -5.11 27.00 2.40
C GLY A 217 -6.46 26.52 2.91
N TYR A 218 -7.52 27.33 2.78
CA TYR A 218 -8.87 26.98 3.25
C TYR A 218 -9.60 26.01 2.33
N CYS A 219 -10.34 25.07 2.91
CA CYS A 219 -11.14 24.09 2.18
C CYS A 219 -10.31 23.43 1.05
N ASP A 220 -10.89 23.29 -0.14
CA ASP A 220 -10.21 22.82 -1.34
C ASP A 220 -9.62 23.95 -2.21
N ASN A 221 -9.32 25.11 -1.61
CA ASN A 221 -8.61 26.18 -2.32
C ASN A 221 -7.10 25.89 -2.43
N ALA A 222 -6.39 26.70 -3.21
CA ALA A 222 -4.93 26.61 -3.34
C ALA A 222 -4.23 26.77 -1.98
N ILE A 223 -3.10 26.08 -1.79
CA ILE A 223 -2.27 26.14 -0.59
C ILE A 223 -1.15 27.19 -0.75
N ASP A 224 -1.51 28.45 -0.57
CA ASP A 224 -0.65 29.62 -0.83
C ASP A 224 -0.08 30.30 0.43
N ARG A 225 -0.56 29.92 1.61
CA ARG A 225 -0.12 30.48 2.90
C ARG A 225 1.02 29.65 3.47
N LYS A 226 2.01 30.29 4.08
CA LYS A 226 3.17 29.60 4.67
C LYS A 226 2.84 29.09 6.08
N TRP A 227 3.41 27.94 6.43
CA TRP A 227 3.45 27.38 7.78
C TRP A 227 4.81 26.74 7.98
N THR A 228 5.60 27.26 8.91
CA THR A 228 6.94 26.74 9.20
C THR A 228 7.01 26.17 10.60
N GLY A 229 7.92 25.24 10.87
CA GLY A 229 8.18 24.82 12.24
C GLY A 229 9.54 24.21 12.48
N GLU A 230 9.96 24.26 13.73
CA GLU A 230 11.19 23.68 14.25
C GLU A 230 10.84 22.71 15.38
N ARG A 231 11.53 21.59 15.46
CA ARG A 231 11.30 20.58 16.49
C ARG A 231 11.75 21.14 17.83
N VAL A 232 10.90 20.97 18.83
CA VAL A 232 11.27 21.25 20.22
C VAL A 232 12.16 20.10 20.71
N PRO A 233 13.37 20.37 21.24
CA PRO A 233 14.26 19.35 21.79
C PRO A 233 13.64 18.53 22.93
#